data_AF-A0A3S1U2T8-F1
#
_entry.id   AF-A0A3S1U2T8-F1
#
_cell.length_a   1.000
_cell.length_b   1.000
_cell.length_c   1.000
_cell.angle_alpha   90.00
_cell.angle_beta   90.00
_cell.angle_gamma   90.00
#
_symmetry.space_group_name_H-M   'P 1'
#
loop_
_entity.id
_entity.type
_entity.pdbx_description
1 polymer ?
#
loop_
_entity_poly.entity_id
_entity_poly.type
_entity_poly.pdbx_seq_one_letter_code
_entity_poly.pdbx_strand_id
1 'polypeptide(L)'
;AAADDCELPLTVRGVSSSMVFTTGHDLKGNSLPDWAKLAISGATVAVYMGRSVAAEVAGRLIEAGLSPDTAVAVVENASLANRRRFHGTLADLPSLEARADLSGPVMTIIGDAVAGANFERSEPLAAHRHEGASSSVAEGVQQ
;
A
#
# COMPACT_ATOMS: atom_id res chain seq x y z
N ALA A 1 4.63 -6.15 14.45
CA ALA A 1 3.19 -5.96 14.73
C ALA A 1 2.41 -5.87 13.43
N ALA A 2 2.31 -4.71 12.76
CA ALA A 2 1.48 -4.59 11.55
C ALA A 2 1.85 -5.58 10.43
N ALA A 3 3.13 -5.73 10.11
CA ALA A 3 3.58 -6.71 9.12
C ALA A 3 3.29 -8.16 9.56
N ASP A 4 3.54 -8.48 10.82
CA ASP A 4 3.26 -9.80 11.43
C ASP A 4 1.76 -10.14 11.41
N ASP A 5 0.88 -9.17 11.69
CA ASP A 5 -0.58 -9.31 11.64
C ASP A 5 -1.11 -9.69 10.23
N CYS A 6 -0.33 -9.40 9.19
CA CYS A 6 -0.59 -9.74 7.79
C CYS A 6 0.36 -10.82 7.25
N GLU A 7 1.15 -11.49 8.09
CA GLU A 7 2.19 -12.47 7.68
C GLU A 7 3.11 -11.93 6.56
N LEU A 8 3.38 -10.63 6.61
CA LEU A 8 4.09 -9.89 5.59
C LEU A 8 5.60 -9.89 5.89
N PRO A 9 6.44 -10.50 5.04
CA PRO A 9 7.88 -10.39 5.16
C PRO A 9 8.32 -8.96 4.82
N LEU A 10 9.20 -8.39 5.66
CA LEU A 10 9.67 -7.00 5.48
C LEU A 10 10.56 -6.82 4.25
N THR A 11 11.19 -7.91 3.80
CA THR A 11 12.01 -7.99 2.60
C THR A 11 11.78 -9.34 1.92
N VAL A 12 11.90 -9.35 0.60
CA VAL A 12 11.74 -10.56 -0.21
C VAL A 12 12.86 -10.57 -1.25
N ARG A 13 13.65 -11.64 -1.25
CA ARG A 13 14.80 -11.76 -2.17
C ARG A 13 14.34 -11.64 -3.63
N GLY A 14 14.95 -10.72 -4.37
CA GLY A 14 14.60 -10.47 -5.78
C GLY A 14 13.36 -9.60 -5.99
N VAL A 15 12.70 -9.15 -4.92
CA VAL A 15 11.51 -8.28 -4.97
C VAL A 15 11.77 -6.98 -4.21
N SER A 16 12.19 -7.06 -2.95
CA SER A 16 12.56 -5.88 -2.16
C SER A 16 13.65 -6.21 -1.16
N SER A 17 14.79 -5.50 -1.23
CA SER A 17 15.93 -5.69 -0.33
C SER A 17 15.98 -4.69 0.82
N SER A 18 15.06 -3.72 0.85
CA SER A 18 15.11 -2.58 1.75
C SER A 18 13.72 -2.27 2.28
N MET A 19 13.64 -1.93 3.56
CA MET A 19 12.44 -1.41 4.20
C MET A 19 12.70 -0.02 4.76
N VAL A 20 11.77 0.91 4.50
CA VAL A 20 11.84 2.29 4.99
C VAL A 20 10.67 2.55 5.93
N PHE A 21 10.95 3.14 7.09
CA PHE A 21 9.93 3.64 8.00
C PHE A 21 9.90 5.16 7.91
N THR A 22 8.72 5.73 7.74
CA THR A 22 8.55 7.18 7.56
C THR A 22 7.24 7.68 8.15
N THR A 23 7.06 8.99 8.21
CA THR A 23 5.79 9.64 8.52
C THR A 23 5.20 10.24 7.26
N GLY A 24 3.88 10.14 7.11
CA GLY A 24 3.17 10.75 5.99
C GLY A 24 3.24 12.29 5.96
N HIS A 25 3.61 12.93 7.07
CA HIS A 25 3.66 14.40 7.16
C HIS A 25 4.90 15.04 6.53
N ASP A 26 5.88 14.23 6.12
CA ASP A 26 7.13 14.71 5.51
C ASP A 26 7.00 15.02 4.00
N LEU A 27 5.79 14.92 3.44
CA LEU A 27 5.48 15.32 2.05
C LEU A 27 5.38 16.84 1.85
N LYS A 28 5.73 17.67 2.84
CA LYS A 28 5.61 19.14 2.70
C LYS A 28 6.62 19.70 1.68
N GLY A 29 6.12 20.45 0.69
CA GLY A 29 6.91 21.13 -0.33
C GLY A 29 6.82 20.50 -1.73
N ASN A 30 7.49 21.11 -2.72
CA ASN A 30 7.39 20.73 -4.14
C ASN A 30 8.28 19.53 -4.53
N SER A 31 9.13 19.04 -3.64
CA SER A 31 10.04 17.91 -3.93
C SER A 31 9.55 16.63 -3.27
N LEU A 32 9.71 15.50 -3.97
CA LEU A 32 9.50 14.17 -3.39
C LEU A 32 10.48 13.93 -2.24
N PRO A 33 9.99 13.48 -1.07
CA PRO A 33 10.87 13.10 0.02
C PRO A 33 11.71 11.88 -0.36
N ASP A 34 12.87 11.70 0.29
CA ASP A 34 13.81 10.65 -0.09
C ASP A 34 13.23 9.24 0.03
N TRP A 35 12.32 9.01 0.98
CA TRP A 35 11.62 7.72 1.10
C TRP A 35 10.74 7.42 -0.11
N ALA A 36 10.17 8.43 -0.77
CA ALA A 36 9.36 8.24 -1.97
C ALA A 36 10.24 7.80 -3.15
N LYS A 37 11.45 8.36 -3.27
CA LYS A 37 12.46 7.90 -4.24
C LYS A 37 12.85 6.45 -3.98
N LEU A 38 13.00 6.07 -2.70
CA LEU A 38 13.28 4.69 -2.31
C LEU A 38 12.12 3.75 -2.68
N ALA A 39 10.86 4.17 -2.48
CA ALA A 39 9.69 3.40 -2.90
C ALA A 39 9.71 3.12 -4.41
N ILE A 40 9.98 4.15 -5.22
CA ILE A 40 10.08 4.03 -6.69
C ILE A 40 11.22 3.09 -7.10
N SER A 41 12.31 3.04 -6.31
CA SER A 41 13.42 2.10 -6.54
C SER A 41 13.16 0.66 -6.06
N GLY A 42 11.96 0.35 -5.56
CA GLY A 42 11.55 -0.99 -5.12
C GLY A 42 11.69 -1.25 -3.62
N ALA A 43 11.93 -0.22 -2.79
CA ALA A 43 11.88 -0.39 -1.35
C ALA A 43 10.45 -0.57 -0.86
N THR A 44 10.26 -1.43 0.15
CA THR A 44 8.98 -1.50 0.88
C THR A 44 8.92 -0.34 1.87
N VAL A 45 7.83 0.42 1.87
CA VAL A 45 7.68 1.61 2.72
C VAL A 45 6.56 1.42 3.72
N ALA A 46 6.87 1.59 5.00
CA ALA A 46 5.92 1.68 6.10
C ALA A 46 5.72 3.15 6.50
N VAL A 47 4.51 3.65 6.30
CA VAL A 47 4.09 5.03 6.57
C VAL A 47 3.29 5.07 7.87
N TYR A 48 3.88 5.69 8.90
CA TYR A 48 3.20 6.08 10.12
C TYR A 48 2.32 7.30 9.90
N MET A 49 1.21 7.38 10.64
CA MET A 49 0.28 8.53 10.60
C MET A 49 -0.21 8.85 9.17
N GLY A 50 -0.28 7.82 8.31
CA GLY A 50 -0.53 7.97 6.88
C GLY A 50 -2.00 8.19 6.51
N ARG A 51 -2.95 8.01 7.43
CA ARG A 51 -4.39 8.07 7.13
C ARG A 51 -4.81 9.43 6.57
N SER A 52 -4.48 10.52 7.26
CA SER A 52 -4.90 11.88 6.88
C SER A 52 -4.16 12.43 5.66
N VAL A 53 -3.14 11.73 5.18
CA VAL A 53 -2.36 12.11 4.00
C VAL A 53 -2.40 11.01 2.94
N ALA A 54 -3.31 10.05 3.06
CA ALA A 54 -3.31 8.84 2.24
C ALA A 54 -3.49 9.18 0.75
N ALA A 55 -4.39 10.13 0.45
CA ALA A 55 -4.60 10.63 -0.90
C ALA A 55 -3.36 11.34 -1.46
N GLU A 56 -2.71 12.18 -0.65
CA GLU A 56 -1.49 12.90 -1.04
C GLU A 56 -0.32 11.94 -1.30
N VAL A 57 -0.09 10.97 -0.40
CA VAL A 57 0.94 9.93 -0.55
C VAL A 57 0.74 9.17 -1.86
N ALA A 58 -0.49 8.70 -2.11
CA ALA A 58 -0.82 7.93 -3.30
C ALA A 58 -0.58 8.73 -4.58
N GLY A 59 -1.15 9.95 -4.66
CA GLY A 59 -1.02 10.82 -5.81
C GLY A 59 0.44 11.12 -6.15
N ARG A 60 1.23 11.51 -5.16
CA ARG A 60 2.65 11.85 -5.40
C ARG A 60 3.50 10.66 -5.80
N LEU A 61 3.26 9.48 -5.23
CA LEU A 61 4.01 8.28 -5.63
C LEU A 61 3.66 7.85 -7.06
N ILE A 62 2.38 7.92 -7.43
CA ILE A 62 1.92 7.61 -8.80
C ILE A 62 2.49 8.63 -9.79
N GLU A 63 2.40 9.93 -9.49
CA GLU A 63 2.99 11.00 -10.31
C GLU A 63 4.49 10.83 -10.50
N ALA A 64 5.18 10.30 -9.50
CA ALA A 64 6.61 10.02 -9.53
C ALA A 64 6.98 8.73 -10.26
N GLY A 65 6.00 7.95 -10.72
CA GLY A 65 6.19 6.76 -11.53
C GLY A 65 6.06 5.42 -10.80
N LEU A 66 5.62 5.39 -9.53
CA LEU A 66 5.25 4.13 -8.88
C LEU A 66 3.92 3.62 -9.46
N SER A 67 3.81 2.31 -9.68
CA SER A 67 2.61 1.73 -10.27
C SER A 67 1.37 1.98 -9.40
N PRO A 68 0.22 2.39 -9.97
CA PRO A 68 -1.04 2.45 -9.24
C PRO A 68 -1.45 1.08 -8.66
N ASP A 69 -1.00 -0.01 -9.29
CA ASP A 69 -1.29 -1.38 -8.89
C ASP A 69 -0.34 -1.90 -7.79
N THR A 70 0.64 -1.10 -7.34
CA THR A 70 1.55 -1.50 -6.26
C THR A 70 0.75 -1.87 -5.01
N ALA A 71 1.03 -3.04 -4.46
CA ALA A 71 0.27 -3.59 -3.34
C ALA A 71 0.40 -2.73 -2.07
N VAL A 72 -0.72 -2.64 -1.34
CA VAL A 72 -0.85 -1.89 -0.10
C VAL A 72 -1.54 -2.74 0.97
N ALA A 73 -0.97 -2.73 2.17
CA ALA A 73 -1.57 -3.30 3.36
C ALA A 73 -1.71 -2.21 4.41
N VAL A 74 -2.86 -2.17 5.09
CA VAL A 74 -3.13 -1.20 6.15
C VAL A 74 -3.56 -1.96 7.40
N VAL A 75 -2.99 -1.61 8.55
CA VAL A 75 -3.34 -2.22 9.83
C VAL A 75 -3.70 -1.13 10.82
N GLU A 76 -4.93 -1.19 11.33
CA GLU A 76 -5.39 -0.39 12.45
C GLU A 76 -5.18 -1.17 13.76
N ASN A 77 -4.74 -0.48 14.82
CA ASN A 77 -4.59 -1.07 16.15
C ASN A 77 -3.69 -2.33 16.15
N ALA A 78 -2.60 -2.30 15.37
CA ALA A 78 -1.70 -3.44 15.22
C ALA A 78 -1.28 -4.04 16.58
N SER A 79 -1.19 -5.36 16.66
CA SER A 79 -0.99 -6.17 17.88
C SER A 79 -2.11 -6.14 18.95
N LEU A 80 -3.15 -5.33 18.80
CA LEU A 80 -4.26 -5.27 19.75
C LEU A 80 -5.38 -6.27 19.40
N ALA A 81 -6.25 -6.53 20.38
CA ALA A 81 -7.39 -7.45 20.21
C ALA A 81 -8.41 -6.95 19.18
N ASN A 82 -8.59 -5.63 19.08
CA ASN A 82 -9.48 -4.95 18.15
C ASN A 82 -8.77 -4.53 16.84
N ARG A 83 -7.67 -5.20 16.47
CA ARG A 83 -6.95 -4.92 15.23
C ARG A 83 -7.83 -5.16 14.01
N ARG A 84 -7.69 -4.29 13.01
CA ARG A 84 -8.34 -4.43 11.71
C ARG A 84 -7.28 -4.36 10.62
N ARG A 85 -7.48 -5.13 9.56
CA ARG A 85 -6.53 -5.26 8.46
C ARG A 85 -7.26 -4.92 7.17
N PHE A 86 -6.59 -4.21 6.30
CA PHE A 86 -7.10 -3.84 5.01
C PHE A 86 -6.05 -4.09 3.93
N HIS A 87 -6.49 -4.37 2.72
CA HIS A 87 -5.63 -4.58 1.57
C HIS A 87 -6.17 -3.88 0.33
N GLY A 88 -5.29 -3.58 -0.60
CA GLY A 88 -5.64 -2.99 -1.88
C GLY A 88 -4.38 -2.62 -2.65
N THR A 89 -4.52 -1.66 -3.54
CA THR A 89 -3.43 -1.09 -4.31
C THR A 89 -3.14 0.35 -3.90
N LEU A 90 -2.08 0.92 -4.47
CA LEU A 90 -1.76 2.33 -4.30
C LEU A 90 -2.89 3.24 -4.80
N ALA A 91 -3.60 2.83 -5.85
CA ALA A 91 -4.80 3.52 -6.34
C ALA A 91 -5.97 3.49 -5.35
N ASP A 92 -6.07 2.46 -4.51
CA ASP A 92 -7.12 2.35 -3.49
C ASP A 92 -6.82 3.18 -2.24
N LEU A 93 -5.55 3.55 -2.02
CA LEU A 93 -5.07 4.21 -0.81
C LEU A 93 -5.81 5.50 -0.42
N PRO A 94 -6.25 6.37 -1.35
CA PRO A 94 -7.09 7.54 -1.01
C PRO A 94 -8.37 7.18 -0.23
N SER A 95 -8.91 5.97 -0.40
CA SER A 95 -10.11 5.51 0.33
C SER A 95 -9.89 5.43 1.84
N LEU A 96 -8.63 5.28 2.29
CA LEU A 96 -8.27 5.19 3.71
C LEU A 96 -8.61 6.48 4.47
N GLU A 97 -8.43 7.64 3.83
CA GLU A 97 -8.71 8.95 4.43
C GLU A 97 -10.21 9.10 4.74
N ALA A 98 -11.06 8.61 3.83
CA ALA A 98 -12.52 8.71 3.92
C ALA A 98 -13.18 7.70 4.88
N ARG A 99 -12.45 6.69 5.38
CA ARG A 99 -13.00 5.66 6.27
C ARG A 99 -13.35 6.21 7.64
N ALA A 100 -14.62 6.52 7.90
CA ALA A 100 -15.09 7.04 9.19
C ALA A 100 -15.14 5.99 10.31
N ASP A 101 -15.10 4.70 9.95
CA ASP A 101 -15.11 3.54 10.84
C ASP A 101 -13.75 3.25 11.50
N LEU A 102 -12.69 3.96 11.10
CA LEU A 102 -11.38 3.90 11.74
C LEU A 102 -11.30 4.92 12.88
N SER A 103 -10.95 4.46 14.08
CA SER A 103 -10.82 5.29 15.28
C SER A 103 -9.45 5.20 15.96
N GLY A 104 -8.60 4.25 15.55
CA GLY A 104 -7.30 3.97 16.13
C GLY A 104 -6.10 4.38 15.26
N PRO A 105 -4.87 4.20 15.76
CA PRO A 105 -3.65 4.38 14.99
C PRO A 105 -3.58 3.40 13.82
N VAL A 106 -3.11 3.91 12.69
CA VAL A 106 -3.00 3.17 11.43
C VAL A 106 -1.54 3.14 10.95
N MET A 107 -1.12 1.96 10.49
CA MET A 107 0.11 1.73 9.75
C MET A 107 -0.23 1.35 8.31
N THR A 108 0.36 2.04 7.33
CA THR A 108 0.24 1.71 5.91
C THR A 108 1.57 1.16 5.40
N ILE A 109 1.56 0.02 4.72
CA ILE A 109 2.74 -0.61 4.12
C ILE A 109 2.51 -0.70 2.61
N ILE A 110 3.46 -0.19 1.82
CA ILE A 110 3.38 -0.06 0.36
C ILE A 110 4.59 -0.75 -0.26
N GLY A 111 4.39 -1.57 -1.31
CA GLY A 111 5.47 -2.12 -2.11
C GLY A 111 5.21 -3.56 -2.59
N ASP A 112 6.06 -4.06 -3.47
CA ASP A 112 5.84 -5.37 -4.10
C ASP A 112 5.95 -6.55 -3.13
N ALA A 113 6.72 -6.42 -2.04
CA ALA A 113 6.78 -7.43 -0.97
C ALA A 113 5.41 -7.64 -0.29
N VAL A 114 4.53 -6.63 -0.34
CA VAL A 114 3.18 -6.67 0.23
C VAL A 114 2.28 -7.63 -0.54
N ALA A 115 2.53 -7.87 -1.83
CA ALA A 115 1.72 -8.77 -2.66
C ALA A 115 1.77 -10.23 -2.16
N GLY A 116 2.80 -10.61 -1.41
CA GLY A 116 2.95 -11.94 -0.80
C GLY A 116 2.34 -12.07 0.61
N ALA A 117 1.66 -11.04 1.13
CA ALA A 117 1.07 -11.06 2.46
C ALA A 117 -0.22 -11.90 2.53
N ASN A 118 -0.59 -12.33 3.74
CA ASN A 118 -1.82 -13.05 3.98
C ASN A 118 -3.00 -12.07 4.18
N PHE A 119 -3.93 -12.09 3.24
CA PHE A 119 -5.13 -11.24 3.23
C PHE A 119 -6.44 -11.95 3.60
N GLU A 120 -6.40 -13.21 4.06
CA GLU A 120 -7.62 -13.99 4.36
C GLU A 120 -8.56 -13.32 5.38
N ARG A 121 -8.00 -12.50 6.28
CA ARG A 121 -8.73 -11.82 7.35
C ARG A 121 -8.65 -10.30 7.26
N SER A 122 -8.43 -9.78 6.05
CA SER A 122 -8.44 -8.34 5.78
C SER A 122 -9.64 -7.93 4.94
N GLU A 123 -10.05 -6.67 5.07
CA GLU A 123 -11.12 -6.05 4.29
C GLU A 123 -10.52 -5.29 3.08
N PRO A 124 -11.23 -5.15 1.96
CA PRO A 124 -10.79 -4.28 0.87
C PRO A 124 -10.67 -2.82 1.33
N LEU A 125 -9.62 -2.12 0.89
CA LEU A 125 -9.37 -0.74 1.25
C LEU A 125 -10.41 0.18 0.61
N ALA A 126 -10.66 0.00 -0.69
CA ALA A 126 -11.77 0.61 -1.43
C ALA A 126 -13.05 -0.21 -1.26
N ALA A 127 -14.18 0.45 -1.00
CA ALA A 127 -15.49 -0.19 -0.87
C ALA A 127 -16.09 -0.66 -2.21
N HIS A 128 -15.46 -0.33 -3.34
CA HIS A 128 -15.96 -0.64 -4.68
C HIS A 128 -14.90 -1.34 -5.53
N ARG A 129 -15.31 -2.49 -6.07
CA ARG A 129 -14.58 -3.37 -6.97
C ARG A 129 -14.17 -2.62 -8.23
N HIS A 130 -12.88 -2.56 -8.56
CA HIS A 130 -12.42 -2.33 -9.92
C HIS A 130 -12.85 -3.54 -10.79
N GLU A 131 -14.06 -3.48 -11.36
CA GLU A 131 -14.39 -4.25 -12.56
C GLU A 131 -13.62 -3.65 -13.73
N GLY A 132 -12.61 -4.37 -14.21
CA GLY A 132 -12.05 -4.14 -15.55
C GLY A 132 -10.54 -4.08 -15.63
N ALA A 133 -9.89 -5.24 -15.57
CA ALA A 133 -8.64 -5.49 -16.30
C ALA A 133 -8.38 -7.01 -16.45
N SER A 134 -9.38 -7.77 -16.94
CA SER A 134 -9.06 -9.08 -17.52
C SER A 134 -8.66 -8.87 -18.98
N SER A 135 -7.36 -8.93 -19.21
CA SER A 135 -6.68 -9.41 -20.42
C SER A 135 -7.59 -9.72 -21.63
N SER A 136 -7.58 -8.86 -22.63
CA SER A 136 -7.76 -9.28 -24.02
C SER A 136 -6.37 -9.56 -24.62
N VAL A 137 -5.79 -10.71 -24.25
CA VAL A 137 -4.70 -11.34 -25.01
C VAL A 137 -5.02 -12.83 -25.16
N ALA A 138 -5.74 -13.15 -26.22
CA ALA A 138 -5.73 -14.41 -26.95
C ALA A 138 -6.57 -14.16 -28.22
N GLU A 139 -6.21 -14.49 -29.45
CA GLU A 139 -5.06 -15.14 -30.05
C GLU A 139 -5.20 -14.76 -31.54
N GLY A 140 -4.15 -14.20 -32.11
CA GLY A 140 -3.97 -14.16 -33.55
C GLY A 140 -2.83 -15.12 -33.90
N VAL A 141 -3.09 -16.00 -34.87
CA VAL A 141 -2.15 -16.77 -35.74
C VAL A 141 -2.29 -18.31 -35.64
N GLN A 142 -2.42 -18.91 -36.84
CA GLN A 142 -2.38 -20.33 -37.27
C GLN A 142 -3.74 -21.07 -37.25
N GLN A 143 -4.31 -21.56 -38.35
CA GLN A 143 -3.85 -21.85 -39.72
C GLN A 143 -4.95 -21.58 -40.75
#